data_AF-B6G979-F1
#
_entry.id   AF-B6G979-F1
#
_cell.length_a   1.000
_cell.length_b   1.000
_cell.length_c   1.000
_cell.angle_alpha   90.00
_cell.angle_beta   90.00
_cell.angle_gamma   90.00
#
_symmetry.space_group_name_H-M   'P 1'
#
loop_
_entity.id
_entity.type
_entity.pdbx_description
1 polymer ?
#
loop_
_entity_poly.entity_id
_entity_poly.type
_entity_poly.pdbx_seq_one_letter_code
_entity_poly.pdbx_strand_id
1 'polypeptide(L)'
;HGLAAPDGGAGAPGVHGSSTDSAPNWQALIAEGRACAERASQGNEYGFYDSWYRSSYRGWLAGAQKNWKVADGKYWSTEELEDFELMLEVCRQTGVEPLVVIQPVKGAAYDQTAYTRDARADYYDMIRTACSRAGARVADFSDKEYDPLFLRDYSHPSAYGSACYSQAMWEFWTASE
;
A
#
# COMPACT_ATOMS: atom_id res chain seq x y z
N HIS A 1 -0.40 57.48 -19.63
CA HIS A 1 1.00 57.89 -19.40
C HIS A 1 1.73 56.72 -18.77
N GLY A 2 2.79 56.26 -19.42
CA GLY A 2 3.50 55.04 -19.06
C GLY A 2 4.65 55.21 -18.07
N LEU A 3 5.29 54.05 -17.86
CA LEU A 3 6.65 53.77 -17.38
C LEU A 3 7.01 54.16 -15.94
N ALA A 4 7.30 53.14 -15.11
CA ALA A 4 8.69 52.70 -14.88
C ALA A 4 8.72 51.42 -14.01
N ALA A 5 9.57 50.47 -14.39
CA ALA A 5 10.10 49.42 -13.50
C ALA A 5 11.32 49.96 -12.76
N PRO A 6 11.60 49.42 -11.55
CA PRO A 6 12.94 48.87 -11.26
C PRO A 6 12.81 47.62 -10.35
N ASP A 7 13.81 46.78 -10.08
CA ASP A 7 15.19 46.62 -10.54
C ASP A 7 15.56 45.15 -10.27
N GLY A 8 16.47 44.59 -11.07
CA GLY A 8 16.94 43.23 -10.94
C GLY A 8 17.76 43.01 -9.67
N GLY A 9 17.32 42.09 -8.83
CA GLY A 9 18.14 41.42 -7.84
C GLY A 9 18.38 39.98 -8.28
N ALA A 10 19.59 39.70 -8.78
CA ALA A 10 20.03 38.34 -9.08
C ALA A 10 20.14 37.54 -7.78
N GLY A 11 19.06 36.86 -7.40
CA GLY A 11 19.11 35.77 -6.43
C GLY A 11 19.86 34.61 -7.07
N ALA A 12 20.99 34.22 -6.47
CA ALA A 12 21.81 33.11 -6.92
C ALA A 12 20.93 31.88 -7.22
N PRO A 13 21.17 31.16 -8.34
CA PRO A 13 20.51 29.88 -8.53
C PRO A 13 20.89 29.02 -7.34
N GLY A 14 19.87 28.68 -6.54
CA GLY A 14 19.99 27.66 -5.53
C GLY A 14 20.57 26.45 -6.23
N VAL A 15 21.77 26.05 -5.80
CA VAL A 15 22.43 24.86 -6.25
C VAL A 15 21.44 23.72 -5.99
N HIS A 16 20.70 23.31 -7.02
CA HIS A 16 20.12 21.99 -7.07
C HIS A 16 21.32 21.06 -7.02
N GLY A 17 21.69 20.70 -5.81
CA GLY A 17 22.75 19.76 -5.53
C GLY A 17 22.41 18.48 -6.26
N SER A 18 23.01 18.32 -7.42
CA SER A 18 23.38 17.01 -7.94
C SER A 18 24.29 16.37 -6.89
N SER A 19 23.71 15.52 -6.05
CA SER A 19 24.37 14.59 -5.13
C SER A 19 23.29 13.59 -4.67
N THR A 20 23.27 12.29 -4.99
CA THR A 20 24.25 11.36 -5.57
C THR A 20 23.52 10.12 -6.09
N ASP A 21 24.00 9.56 -7.20
CA ASP A 21 23.67 8.27 -7.83
C ASP A 21 23.93 7.06 -6.92
N SER A 22 23.21 6.95 -5.80
CA SER A 22 23.26 5.73 -4.98
C SER A 22 21.87 5.34 -4.54
N ALA A 23 21.53 4.07 -4.75
CA ALA A 23 20.30 3.48 -4.26
C ALA A 23 20.06 3.86 -2.79
N PRO A 24 18.81 4.20 -2.39
CA PRO A 24 18.50 4.45 -0.99
C PRO A 24 18.94 3.27 -0.12
N ASN A 25 19.36 3.54 1.11
CA ASN A 25 19.66 2.48 2.07
C ASN A 25 18.35 1.87 2.58
N TRP A 26 17.74 1.00 1.77
CA TRP A 26 16.46 0.37 2.04
C TRP A 26 16.45 -0.42 3.34
N GLN A 27 17.57 -1.09 3.66
CA GLN A 27 17.71 -1.80 4.93
C GLN A 27 17.55 -0.86 6.13
N ALA A 28 18.20 0.32 6.10
CA ALA A 28 18.07 1.31 7.16
C ALA A 28 16.65 1.90 7.23
N LEU A 29 16.06 2.25 6.09
CA LEU A 29 14.70 2.82 6.03
C LEU A 29 13.64 1.83 6.53
N ILE A 30 13.77 0.55 6.19
CA ILE A 30 12.89 -0.52 6.67
C ILE A 30 13.06 -0.74 8.17
N ALA A 31 14.30 -0.77 8.66
CA ALA A 31 14.57 -0.92 10.10
C ALA A 31 14.00 0.26 10.90
N GLU A 32 14.16 1.49 10.40
CA GLU A 32 13.57 2.69 11.00
C GLU A 32 12.04 2.63 10.97
N GLY A 33 11.45 2.25 9.83
CA GLY A 33 10.01 2.06 9.69
C GLY A 33 9.44 1.04 10.67
N ARG A 34 10.15 -0.08 10.86
CA ARG A 34 9.78 -1.11 11.86
C ARG A 34 9.85 -0.57 13.28
N ALA A 35 10.92 0.13 13.66
CA ALA A 35 11.04 0.73 14.98
C ALA A 35 9.97 1.81 15.23
N CYS A 36 9.60 2.59 14.21
CA CYS A 36 8.47 3.53 14.27
C CYS A 36 7.14 2.81 14.52
N ALA A 37 6.87 1.73 13.80
CA ALA A 37 5.66 0.94 13.95
C ALA A 37 5.57 0.30 15.36
N GLU A 38 6.67 -0.24 15.88
CA GLU A 38 6.76 -0.81 17.23
C GLU A 38 6.45 0.24 18.30
N ARG A 39 7.08 1.41 18.24
CA ARG A 39 6.81 2.51 19.19
C ARG A 39 5.35 2.96 19.18
N ALA A 40 4.70 2.87 18.02
CA ALA A 40 3.32 3.30 17.86
C ALA A 40 2.28 2.24 18.26
N SER A 41 2.68 0.98 18.53
CA SER A 41 1.76 -0.17 18.67
C SER A 41 1.96 -1.00 19.95
N GLN A 42 2.31 -0.34 21.06
CA GLN A 42 2.67 -1.02 22.31
C GLN A 42 1.44 -1.41 23.17
N GLY A 43 0.27 -0.84 22.87
CA GLY A 43 -0.92 -0.93 23.71
C GLY A 43 -1.91 -2.02 23.30
N ASN A 44 -1.59 -2.89 22.33
CA ASN A 44 -2.48 -3.95 21.87
C ASN A 44 -1.75 -5.14 21.25
N GLU A 45 -2.38 -6.31 21.28
CA GLU A 45 -1.83 -7.58 20.79
C GLU A 45 -1.79 -7.70 19.26
N TYR A 46 -2.57 -6.87 18.55
CA TYR A 46 -2.72 -6.93 17.09
C TYR A 46 -1.69 -6.07 16.33
N GLY A 47 -0.84 -5.33 17.04
CA GLY A 47 0.12 -4.40 16.45
C GLY A 47 -0.53 -3.23 15.72
N PHE A 48 -1.76 -2.84 16.06
CA PHE A 48 -2.34 -1.61 15.56
C PHE A 48 -1.67 -0.39 16.19
N TYR A 49 -1.69 0.74 15.51
CA TYR A 49 -1.27 1.99 16.14
C TYR A 49 -2.24 2.33 17.28
N ASP A 50 -1.69 2.64 18.45
CA ASP A 50 -2.44 2.75 19.69
C ASP A 50 -3.51 3.84 19.65
N SER A 51 -3.27 4.92 18.89
CA SER A 51 -4.25 5.98 18.66
C SER A 51 -5.50 5.44 17.98
N TRP A 52 -5.33 4.73 16.86
CA TRP A 52 -6.43 4.13 16.10
C TRP A 52 -7.10 3.01 16.87
N TYR A 53 -6.31 2.15 17.54
CA TYR A 53 -6.85 1.03 18.31
C TYR A 53 -7.83 1.50 19.38
N ARG A 54 -7.43 2.49 20.19
CA ARG A 54 -8.28 3.05 21.25
C ARG A 54 -9.54 3.72 20.72
N SER A 55 -9.46 4.44 19.60
CA SER A 55 -10.59 5.21 19.08
C SER A 55 -11.55 4.40 18.22
N SER A 56 -11.06 3.38 17.51
CA SER A 56 -11.75 2.88 16.31
C SER A 56 -11.93 1.37 16.28
N TYR A 57 -11.05 0.57 16.88
CA TYR A 57 -11.04 -0.89 16.71
C TYR A 57 -12.36 -1.54 17.13
N ARG A 58 -12.88 -1.22 18.31
CA ARG A 58 -14.14 -1.82 18.83
C ARG A 58 -15.33 -1.51 17.92
N GLY A 59 -15.41 -0.26 17.44
CA GLY A 59 -16.49 0.18 16.55
C GLY A 59 -16.39 -0.46 15.17
N TRP A 60 -15.17 -0.51 14.61
CA TRP A 60 -14.90 -1.18 13.35
C TRP A 60 -15.26 -2.67 13.42
N LEU A 61 -14.81 -3.39 14.45
CA LEU A 61 -15.05 -4.82 14.59
C LEU A 61 -16.54 -5.13 14.75
N ALA A 62 -17.24 -4.40 15.63
CA ALA A 62 -18.68 -4.56 15.80
C ALA A 62 -19.45 -4.27 14.51
N GLY A 63 -19.03 -3.25 13.75
CA GLY A 63 -19.58 -2.92 12.44
C GLY A 63 -19.35 -4.03 11.42
N ALA A 64 -18.13 -4.56 11.33
CA ALA A 64 -17.76 -5.65 10.43
C ALA A 64 -18.57 -6.91 10.75
N GLN A 65 -18.63 -7.35 12.00
CA GLN A 65 -19.37 -8.55 12.41
C GLN A 65 -20.87 -8.43 12.16
N LYS A 66 -21.44 -7.23 12.38
CA LYS A 66 -22.86 -6.97 12.14
C LYS A 66 -23.18 -6.94 10.65
N ASN A 67 -22.41 -6.18 9.87
CA ASN A 67 -22.82 -5.75 8.53
C ASN A 67 -22.15 -6.53 7.40
N TRP A 68 -20.95 -7.09 7.60
CA TRP A 68 -20.27 -7.82 6.55
C TRP A 68 -20.88 -9.22 6.45
N LYS A 69 -21.40 -9.54 5.27
CA LYS A 69 -22.04 -10.80 4.95
C LYS A 69 -21.56 -11.24 3.57
N VAL A 70 -21.38 -12.55 3.43
CA VAL A 70 -21.05 -13.19 2.16
C VAL A 70 -22.35 -13.75 1.62
N ALA A 71 -22.85 -13.18 0.52
CA ALA A 71 -24.05 -13.66 -0.14
C ALA A 71 -23.68 -14.78 -1.11
N ASP A 72 -24.30 -15.96 -0.98
CA ASP A 72 -24.15 -17.08 -1.91
C ASP A 72 -22.69 -17.50 -2.19
N GLY A 73 -21.81 -17.37 -1.19
CA GLY A 73 -20.38 -17.70 -1.33
C GLY A 73 -19.59 -16.73 -2.22
N LYS A 74 -20.20 -15.62 -2.66
CA LYS A 74 -19.53 -14.58 -3.44
C LYS A 74 -18.89 -13.57 -2.50
N TYR A 75 -17.59 -13.74 -2.28
CA TYR A 75 -16.81 -12.84 -1.43
C TYR A 75 -16.42 -11.54 -2.16
N TRP A 76 -16.25 -11.60 -3.47
CA TRP A 76 -15.66 -10.53 -4.27
C TRP A 76 -16.64 -9.98 -5.29
N SER A 77 -16.55 -8.67 -5.54
CA SER A 77 -17.30 -8.01 -6.60
C SER A 77 -16.73 -8.41 -7.96
N THR A 78 -17.57 -8.93 -8.84
CA THR A 78 -17.20 -9.18 -10.24
C THR A 78 -16.98 -7.88 -10.99
N GLU A 79 -17.78 -6.84 -10.68
CA GLU A 79 -17.69 -5.52 -11.31
C GLU A 79 -16.32 -4.87 -11.02
N GLU A 80 -15.83 -4.92 -9.77
CA GLU A 80 -14.51 -4.37 -9.41
C GLU A 80 -13.36 -5.14 -10.07
N LEU A 81 -13.52 -6.46 -10.25
CA LEU A 81 -12.54 -7.25 -10.99
C LEU A 81 -12.52 -6.88 -12.47
N GLU A 82 -13.70 -6.70 -13.09
CA GLU A 82 -13.83 -6.28 -14.49
C GLU A 82 -13.22 -4.88 -14.71
N ASP A 83 -13.46 -3.93 -13.80
CA ASP A 83 -12.86 -2.59 -13.83
C ASP A 83 -11.33 -2.64 -13.68
N PHE A 84 -10.83 -3.50 -12.79
CA PHE A 84 -9.39 -3.71 -12.63
C PHE A 84 -8.75 -4.31 -13.89
N GLU A 85 -9.37 -5.33 -14.47
CA GLU A 85 -8.91 -5.95 -15.72
C GLU A 85 -8.96 -4.95 -16.89
N LEU A 86 -9.98 -4.09 -16.95
CA LEU A 86 -10.08 -3.03 -17.95
C LEU A 86 -8.93 -2.02 -17.82
N MET A 87 -8.55 -1.62 -16.61
CA MET A 87 -7.40 -0.75 -16.38
C MET A 87 -6.11 -1.38 -16.91
N LEU A 88 -5.87 -2.67 -16.61
CA LEU A 88 -4.69 -3.39 -17.10
C LEU A 88 -4.67 -3.49 -18.63
N GLU A 89 -5.83 -3.70 -19.25
CA GLU A 89 -5.97 -3.73 -20.71
C GLU A 89 -5.66 -2.36 -21.34
N VAL A 90 -6.13 -1.26 -20.73
CA VAL A 90 -5.78 0.10 -21.17
C VAL A 90 -4.28 0.33 -21.08
N CYS A 91 -3.63 -0.07 -19.98
CA CYS A 91 -2.17 0.00 -19.85
C CYS A 91 -1.46 -0.73 -20.99
N ARG A 92 -1.87 -1.98 -21.26
CA ARG A 92 -1.31 -2.81 -22.35
C ARG A 92 -1.50 -2.16 -23.73
N GLN A 93 -2.67 -1.61 -24.01
CA GLN A 93 -2.97 -0.98 -25.32
C GLN A 93 -2.22 0.33 -25.54
N THR A 94 -1.92 1.05 -24.45
CA THR A 94 -1.26 2.36 -24.50
C THR A 94 0.25 2.29 -24.31
N GLY A 95 0.80 1.11 -23.99
CA GLY A 95 2.22 0.92 -23.70
C GLY A 95 2.64 1.45 -22.33
N VAL A 96 1.69 1.66 -21.42
CA VAL A 96 1.99 1.99 -20.01
C VAL A 96 2.27 0.67 -19.28
N GLU A 97 3.41 0.58 -18.60
CA GLU A 97 3.78 -0.57 -17.79
C GLU A 97 3.41 -0.35 -16.32
N PRO A 98 2.39 -1.06 -15.77
CA PRO A 98 2.02 -0.91 -14.38
C PRO A 98 2.81 -1.86 -13.47
N LEU A 99 3.13 -1.38 -12.25
CA LEU A 99 3.35 -2.23 -11.09
C LEU A 99 2.05 -2.33 -10.29
N VAL A 100 1.53 -3.55 -10.12
CA VAL A 100 0.42 -3.81 -9.21
C VAL A 100 0.97 -4.20 -7.85
N VAL A 101 0.61 -3.45 -6.81
CA VAL A 101 0.97 -3.77 -5.42
C VAL A 101 -0.19 -4.51 -4.75
N ILE A 102 -0.01 -5.78 -4.42
CA ILE A 102 -1.00 -6.56 -3.66
C ILE A 102 -0.79 -6.29 -2.18
N GLN A 103 -1.62 -5.39 -1.64
CA GLN A 103 -1.64 -5.05 -0.22
C GLN A 103 -2.38 -6.11 0.61
N PRO A 104 -1.81 -6.58 1.73
CA PRO A 104 -2.54 -7.42 2.67
C PRO A 104 -3.54 -6.60 3.50
N VAL A 105 -4.33 -7.29 4.30
CA VAL A 105 -5.07 -6.69 5.43
C VAL A 105 -4.51 -7.22 6.75
N LYS A 106 -4.94 -6.66 7.88
CA LYS A 106 -4.52 -7.18 9.20
C LYS A 106 -5.21 -8.51 9.45
N GLY A 107 -4.55 -9.62 9.15
CA GLY A 107 -5.10 -10.97 9.18
C GLY A 107 -5.75 -11.30 10.53
N ALA A 108 -5.05 -11.05 11.63
CA ALA A 108 -5.55 -11.29 12.99
C ALA A 108 -6.85 -10.53 13.34
N ALA A 109 -7.12 -9.39 12.69
CA ALA A 109 -8.36 -8.66 12.87
C ALA A 109 -9.45 -9.13 11.89
N TYR A 110 -9.08 -9.42 10.64
CA TYR A 110 -10.01 -9.91 9.62
C TYR A 110 -10.51 -11.34 9.91
N ASP A 111 -9.73 -12.16 10.61
CA ASP A 111 -10.13 -13.50 11.05
C ASP A 111 -11.34 -13.48 12.00
N GLN A 112 -11.68 -12.31 12.56
CA GLN A 112 -12.86 -12.10 13.39
C GLN A 112 -14.09 -11.62 12.59
N THR A 113 -14.00 -11.61 11.26
CA THR A 113 -15.02 -11.10 10.34
C THR A 113 -15.49 -12.20 9.38
N ALA A 114 -16.39 -11.86 8.45
CA ALA A 114 -16.84 -12.78 7.41
C ALA A 114 -15.75 -13.11 6.35
N TYR A 115 -14.67 -12.33 6.28
CA TYR A 115 -13.58 -12.53 5.32
C TYR A 115 -12.43 -13.30 5.96
N THR A 116 -12.60 -14.61 6.04
CA THR A 116 -11.64 -15.57 6.59
C THR A 116 -10.31 -15.55 5.84
N ARG A 117 -9.28 -16.17 6.42
CA ARG A 117 -7.98 -16.36 5.75
C ARG A 117 -8.14 -17.00 4.37
N ASP A 118 -8.95 -18.05 4.25
CA ASP A 118 -9.16 -18.75 2.98
C ASP A 118 -9.83 -17.83 1.95
N ALA A 119 -10.82 -17.04 2.36
CA ALA A 119 -11.41 -16.04 1.47
C ALA A 119 -10.32 -15.06 0.99
N ARG A 120 -9.53 -14.48 1.89
CA ARG A 120 -8.47 -13.54 1.50
C ARG A 120 -7.42 -14.18 0.59
N ALA A 121 -7.08 -15.46 0.80
CA ALA A 121 -6.21 -16.20 -0.10
C ALA A 121 -6.82 -16.30 -1.52
N ASP A 122 -8.10 -16.62 -1.63
CA ASP A 122 -8.81 -16.63 -2.92
C ASP A 122 -8.80 -15.25 -3.59
N TYR A 123 -8.94 -14.16 -2.82
CA TYR A 123 -8.81 -12.80 -3.35
C TYR A 123 -7.40 -12.54 -3.92
N TYR A 124 -6.36 -12.90 -3.18
CA TYR A 124 -4.98 -12.70 -3.65
C TYR A 124 -4.70 -13.51 -4.93
N ASP A 125 -5.18 -14.75 -5.01
CA ASP A 125 -5.04 -15.59 -6.21
C ASP A 125 -5.82 -15.05 -7.41
N MET A 126 -7.01 -14.50 -7.18
CA MET A 126 -7.81 -13.83 -8.21
C MET A 126 -7.03 -12.64 -8.81
N ILE A 127 -6.46 -11.76 -7.97
CA ILE A 127 -5.69 -10.61 -8.43
C ILE A 127 -4.40 -11.04 -9.15
N ARG A 128 -3.65 -12.01 -8.60
CA ARG A 128 -2.47 -12.58 -9.27
C ARG A 128 -2.81 -13.12 -10.66
N THR A 129 -3.93 -13.82 -10.79
CA THR A 129 -4.40 -14.39 -12.05
C THR A 129 -4.71 -13.30 -13.07
N ALA A 130 -5.41 -12.24 -12.67
CA ALA A 130 -5.70 -11.09 -13.53
C ALA A 130 -4.39 -10.40 -14.00
N CYS A 131 -3.46 -10.13 -13.09
CA CYS A 131 -2.16 -9.56 -13.44
C CYS A 131 -1.36 -10.47 -14.39
N SER A 132 -1.32 -11.78 -14.12
CA SER A 132 -0.62 -12.75 -14.95
C SER A 132 -1.19 -12.82 -16.37
N ARG A 133 -2.53 -12.75 -16.52
CA ARG A 133 -3.19 -12.70 -17.83
C ARG A 133 -2.82 -11.44 -18.61
N ALA A 134 -2.71 -10.30 -17.93
CA ALA A 134 -2.35 -9.03 -18.54
C ALA A 134 -0.83 -8.87 -18.78
N GLY A 135 0.01 -9.73 -18.20
CA GLY A 135 1.45 -9.57 -18.20
C GLY A 135 1.95 -8.43 -17.30
N ALA A 136 1.15 -8.00 -16.32
CA ALA A 136 1.50 -6.92 -15.39
C ALA A 136 2.50 -7.40 -14.34
N ARG A 137 3.46 -6.53 -13.95
CA ARG A 137 4.39 -6.80 -12.85
C ARG A 137 3.66 -6.67 -11.52
N VAL A 138 4.00 -7.53 -10.56
CA VAL A 138 3.35 -7.59 -9.25
C VAL A 138 4.40 -7.47 -8.14
N ALA A 139 4.14 -6.59 -7.18
CA ALA A 139 4.78 -6.60 -5.87
C ALA A 139 3.77 -7.14 -4.84
N ASP A 140 3.98 -8.38 -4.42
CA ASP A 140 3.01 -9.10 -3.59
C ASP A 140 3.44 -9.10 -2.12
N PHE A 141 2.61 -8.50 -1.26
CA PHE A 141 2.82 -8.43 0.19
C PHE A 141 1.75 -9.18 0.97
N SER A 142 0.95 -10.04 0.32
CA SER A 142 -0.05 -10.87 1.00
C SER A 142 0.56 -11.75 2.10
N ASP A 143 1.82 -12.15 1.97
CA ASP A 143 2.58 -12.90 2.98
C ASP A 143 2.79 -12.10 4.29
N LYS A 144 2.56 -10.78 4.29
CA LYS A 144 2.69 -9.90 5.45
C LYS A 144 1.39 -9.70 6.24
N GLU A 145 0.27 -10.33 5.86
CA GLU A 145 -1.03 -10.12 6.54
C GLU A 145 -1.00 -10.42 8.06
N TYR A 146 -0.09 -11.30 8.49
CA TYR A 146 0.11 -11.67 9.90
C TYR A 146 1.36 -11.06 10.55
N ASP A 147 2.14 -10.23 9.85
CA ASP A 147 3.18 -9.42 10.52
C ASP A 147 2.46 -8.29 11.29
N PRO A 148 2.51 -8.28 12.63
CA PRO A 148 1.77 -7.31 13.44
C PRO A 148 2.16 -5.87 13.13
N LEU A 149 3.36 -5.62 12.60
CA LEU A 149 3.89 -4.28 12.39
C LEU A 149 3.70 -3.78 10.96
N PHE A 150 3.24 -4.59 10.01
CA PHE A 150 3.17 -4.20 8.59
C PHE A 150 2.08 -3.14 8.30
N LEU A 151 0.96 -3.21 9.01
CA LEU A 151 -0.18 -2.30 8.86
C LEU A 151 -0.47 -1.54 10.16
N ARG A 152 -0.76 -0.24 10.07
CA ARG A 152 -1.05 0.62 11.23
C ARG A 152 -2.48 0.49 11.74
N ASP A 153 -3.40 0.10 10.87
CA ASP A 153 -4.80 -0.18 11.16
C ASP A 153 -5.21 -1.44 10.39
N TYR A 154 -6.52 -1.65 10.17
CA TYR A 154 -7.04 -2.87 9.56
C TYR A 154 -6.56 -3.11 8.12
N SER A 155 -6.13 -2.07 7.39
CA SER A 155 -5.71 -2.21 5.97
C SER A 155 -4.60 -1.25 5.54
N HIS A 156 -4.35 -0.14 6.23
CA HIS A 156 -3.36 0.85 5.77
C HIS A 156 -1.95 0.48 6.23
N PRO A 157 -0.93 0.71 5.37
CA PRO A 157 0.46 0.42 5.71
C PRO A 157 0.91 1.25 6.92
N SER A 158 1.73 0.62 7.77
CA SER A 158 2.50 1.31 8.80
C SER A 158 3.72 2.00 8.18
N ALA A 159 4.54 2.65 9.01
CA ALA A 159 5.84 3.15 8.56
C ALA A 159 6.73 2.02 7.97
N TYR A 160 6.63 0.80 8.52
CA TYR A 160 7.30 -0.38 7.99
C TYR A 160 6.72 -0.84 6.64
N GLY A 161 5.40 -0.98 6.55
CA GLY A 161 4.74 -1.36 5.29
C GLY A 161 5.02 -0.35 4.17
N SER A 162 4.95 0.94 4.49
CA SER A 162 5.24 2.04 3.54
C SER A 162 6.70 2.03 3.07
N ALA A 163 7.66 1.66 3.92
CA ALA A 163 9.06 1.51 3.50
C ALA A 163 9.21 0.34 2.51
N CYS A 164 8.55 -0.80 2.75
CA CYS A 164 8.57 -1.95 1.85
C CYS A 164 7.91 -1.64 0.50
N TYR A 165 6.76 -0.97 0.50
CA TYR A 165 6.11 -0.55 -0.74
C TYR A 165 6.98 0.43 -1.52
N SER A 166 7.57 1.41 -0.83
CA SER A 166 8.47 2.38 -1.46
C SER A 166 9.67 1.71 -2.11
N GLN A 167 10.25 0.69 -1.46
CA GLN A 167 11.33 -0.10 -2.05
C GLN A 167 10.88 -0.77 -3.33
N ALA A 168 9.75 -1.51 -3.30
CA ALA A 168 9.26 -2.22 -4.48
C ALA A 168 8.93 -1.29 -5.66
N MET A 169 8.35 -0.11 -5.38
CA MET A 169 8.08 0.90 -6.40
C MET A 169 9.37 1.50 -6.98
N TRP A 170 10.38 1.74 -6.14
CA TRP A 170 11.68 2.25 -6.60
C TRP A 170 12.45 1.22 -7.42
N GLU A 171 12.46 -0.05 -6.99
CA GLU A 171 13.07 -1.16 -7.75
C GLU A 171 12.38 -1.37 -9.08
N PHE A 172 11.05 -1.25 -9.13
CA PHE A 172 10.31 -1.27 -10.37
C PHE A 172 10.72 -0.12 -11.31
N TRP A 173 10.74 1.12 -10.78
CA TRP A 173 11.09 2.32 -11.54
C TRP A 173 12.51 2.26 -12.12
N THR A 174 13.49 1.81 -11.32
CA THR A 174 14.91 1.78 -11.71
C THR A 174 15.30 0.56 -12.52
N ALA A 175 14.52 -0.53 -12.50
CA ALA A 175 14.74 -1.68 -13.38
C ALA A 175 14.28 -1.44 -14.82
N SER A 176 13.53 -0.37 -15.06
CA SER A 176 13.01 0.02 -16.39
C SER A 176 13.89 1.06 -17.10
N GLU A 177 15.03 1.45 -16.49
CA GLU A 177 16.12 2.23 -17.11
C GLU A 177 17.24 1.32 -17.62
#